data_AF-A0A1C4ACB8-F1
#
_entry.id   AF-A0A1C4ACB8-F1
#
_cell.length_a   1.000
_cell.length_b   1.000
_cell.length_c   1.000
_cell.angle_alpha   90.00
_cell.angle_beta   90.00
_cell.angle_gamma   90.00
#
_symmetry.space_group_name_H-M   'P 1'
#
loop_
_entity.id
_entity.type
_entity.pdbx_description
1 polymer ?
#
loop_
_entity_poly.entity_id
_entity_poly.type
_entity_poly.pdbx_seq_one_letter_code
_entity_poly.pdbx_strand_id
1 'polypeptide(L)'
;MLKKILATLVLMSSVIIALLLKTSSTSYAAVMPAKVDTDGSITGVVNAKYYDVSSWRDMYDTYQAPVAGQTIYLNVVKDIPGDAQALKGVPIGETKNLTIIGNGHQLYFAASPNDRVGTSRFSAGFSNPGFYSNNDAKVTGKTTLTVENAKIVNGISNGIFSITGVSAANTVYKDVTVTNGGARTGASPIRNEQGKVLLEGNNDFSINADFNFNTPSTTSRGDDNNGEWIQGGHWVEVVNGRTNLNQNWAWDQPFYTYNNGNSATMKIDDNASLNWNLNDTYTMYYGSSTGPLNWDIGKNANFTVNGTSATASHANYWFMSTSFTNFNCHVHDNGNLRVEMAGGPINLDAFTGQVNWQFDQGSKVDIQDLGNGNVIKGKVNTGSAIQFNNINNFTLQSSKTAVISSNIPLNFSGGNGVKLHASTNFDGDDTPPNRSLYKRASNGSLDGNFTTSTMAPNQYSASDLTFLRTAKYIDWRVPSGLAIVNSKMNRSYNVDLADLPRDGTFGPTLPGNDNMQLSVQDDRTAKPNFSIQATILNNQLPNMTKYSWQSLTLANKKHELSNVPQTIETVTDDATLPTDVTTSQGGMNYTFNYHNNNGLLLRTTNNLQQGDGQGGATIRYDVVNGPQ
;
A
#
# COMPACT_ATOMS: atom_id res chain seq x y z
N MET A 1 -83.14 34.68 -33.04
CA MET A 1 -82.35 34.50 -31.80
C MET A 1 -81.89 33.05 -31.60
N LEU A 2 -82.77 32.05 -31.72
CA LEU A 2 -82.47 30.63 -31.47
C LEU A 2 -81.28 30.05 -32.27
N LYS A 3 -81.11 30.43 -33.56
CA LYS A 3 -79.99 29.97 -34.41
C LYS A 3 -78.62 30.51 -33.99
N LYS A 4 -78.54 31.70 -33.36
CA LYS A 4 -77.28 32.25 -32.86
C LYS A 4 -76.85 31.57 -31.55
N ILE A 5 -77.80 31.25 -30.67
CA ILE A 5 -77.55 30.56 -29.41
C ILE A 5 -77.04 29.12 -29.67
N LEU A 6 -77.63 28.41 -30.65
CA LEU A 6 -77.20 27.05 -30.99
C LEU A 6 -75.78 27.02 -31.59
N ALA A 7 -75.44 27.99 -32.44
CA ALA A 7 -74.09 28.10 -33.00
C ALA A 7 -73.04 28.41 -31.93
N THR A 8 -73.37 29.26 -30.95
CA THR A 8 -72.48 29.58 -29.82
C THR A 8 -72.34 28.39 -28.86
N LEU A 9 -73.40 27.59 -28.65
CA LEU A 9 -73.32 26.38 -27.82
C LEU A 9 -72.45 25.30 -28.47
N VAL A 10 -72.53 25.12 -29.79
CA VAL A 10 -71.70 24.16 -30.55
C VAL A 10 -70.23 24.60 -30.57
N LEU A 11 -69.97 25.91 -30.68
CA LEU A 11 -68.60 26.44 -30.59
C LEU A 11 -68.02 26.30 -29.18
N MET A 12 -68.81 26.55 -28.13
CA MET A 12 -68.34 26.38 -26.75
C MET A 12 -68.11 24.92 -26.40
N SER A 13 -68.97 24.01 -26.85
CA SER A 13 -68.78 22.57 -26.60
C SER A 13 -67.60 21.97 -27.38
N SER A 14 -67.31 22.44 -28.59
CA SER A 14 -66.09 22.05 -29.33
C SER A 14 -64.80 22.62 -28.72
N VAL A 15 -64.83 23.85 -28.18
CA VAL A 15 -63.69 24.42 -27.44
C VAL A 15 -63.47 23.72 -26.09
N ILE A 16 -64.54 23.35 -25.39
CA ILE A 16 -64.46 22.59 -24.12
C ILE A 16 -63.97 21.15 -24.38
N ILE A 17 -64.39 20.50 -25.46
CA ILE A 17 -63.86 19.18 -25.86
C ILE A 17 -62.38 19.30 -26.27
N ALA A 18 -61.99 20.36 -26.98
CA ALA A 18 -60.58 20.61 -27.31
C ALA A 18 -59.72 20.96 -26.07
N LEU A 19 -60.29 21.60 -25.04
CA LEU A 19 -59.62 21.84 -23.75
C LEU A 19 -59.56 20.57 -22.88
N LEU A 20 -60.59 19.72 -22.91
CA LEU A 20 -60.62 18.42 -22.22
C LEU A 20 -59.72 17.38 -22.89
N LEU A 21 -59.50 17.47 -24.21
CA LEU A 21 -58.48 16.68 -24.91
C LEU A 21 -57.06 17.28 -24.74
N LYS A 22 -56.96 18.53 -24.24
CA LYS A 22 -55.71 19.20 -23.84
C LYS A 22 -55.37 19.02 -22.36
N THR A 23 -56.16 18.25 -21.60
CA THR A 23 -55.69 17.75 -20.30
C THR A 23 -54.61 16.71 -20.58
N SER A 24 -53.37 17.20 -20.61
CA SER A 24 -52.13 16.44 -20.48
C SER A 24 -52.27 14.97 -20.89
N SER A 25 -52.18 14.70 -22.19
CA SER A 25 -51.47 13.49 -22.58
C SER A 25 -50.04 13.68 -22.05
N THR A 26 -49.79 13.28 -20.80
CA THR A 26 -48.46 12.88 -20.38
C THR A 26 -48.13 11.77 -21.34
N SER A 27 -47.41 12.09 -22.41
CA SER A 27 -46.69 11.11 -23.19
C SER A 27 -45.83 10.37 -22.18
N TYR A 28 -46.29 9.19 -21.75
CA TYR A 28 -45.48 8.28 -20.97
C TYR A 28 -44.19 8.11 -21.76
N ALA A 29 -43.08 8.42 -21.12
CA ALA A 29 -41.78 8.28 -21.70
C ALA A 29 -41.61 6.81 -22.15
N ALA A 30 -40.98 6.59 -23.31
CA ALA A 30 -40.93 5.26 -23.91
C ALA A 30 -39.97 4.37 -23.10
N VAL A 31 -40.50 3.63 -22.13
CA VAL A 31 -39.77 2.58 -21.41
C VAL A 31 -39.23 1.60 -22.43
N MET A 32 -37.94 1.29 -22.35
CA MET A 32 -37.33 0.35 -23.29
C MET A 32 -37.98 -1.04 -23.16
N PRO A 33 -38.17 -1.78 -24.26
CA PRO A 33 -38.71 -3.13 -24.19
C PRO A 33 -37.81 -4.04 -23.36
N ALA A 34 -38.40 -4.74 -22.38
CA ALA A 34 -37.67 -5.72 -21.57
C ALA A 34 -37.26 -6.93 -22.43
N LYS A 35 -36.01 -7.37 -22.25
CA LYS A 35 -35.47 -8.64 -22.75
C LYS A 35 -35.21 -9.58 -21.59
N VAL A 36 -35.13 -10.88 -21.87
CA VAL A 36 -34.83 -11.91 -20.86
C VAL A 36 -33.45 -12.46 -21.15
N ASP A 37 -32.57 -12.40 -20.17
CA ASP A 37 -31.25 -13.02 -20.21
C ASP A 37 -31.40 -14.52 -19.90
N THR A 38 -31.49 -15.36 -20.93
CA THR A 38 -31.85 -16.77 -20.77
C THR A 38 -30.76 -17.64 -20.15
N ASP A 39 -29.50 -17.20 -20.18
CA ASP A 39 -28.35 -17.97 -19.72
C ASP A 39 -27.47 -17.21 -18.71
N GLY A 40 -27.78 -15.95 -18.41
CA GLY A 40 -27.03 -15.11 -17.49
C GLY A 40 -25.81 -14.45 -18.11
N SER A 41 -25.62 -14.54 -19.43
CA SER A 41 -24.43 -14.01 -20.12
C SER A 41 -24.34 -12.48 -20.13
N ILE A 42 -25.45 -11.77 -19.93
CA ILE A 42 -25.51 -10.30 -19.96
C ILE A 42 -25.52 -9.74 -18.53
N THR A 43 -26.39 -10.26 -17.68
CA THR A 43 -26.70 -9.75 -16.33
C THR A 43 -25.97 -10.51 -15.21
N GLY A 44 -25.35 -11.63 -15.54
CA GLY A 44 -24.85 -12.60 -14.55
C GLY A 44 -25.95 -13.42 -13.87
N VAL A 45 -27.23 -13.22 -14.22
CA VAL A 45 -28.39 -13.86 -13.56
C VAL A 45 -29.32 -14.47 -14.60
N VAL A 46 -29.44 -15.79 -14.57
CA VAL A 46 -30.34 -16.54 -15.46
C VAL A 46 -31.80 -16.08 -15.27
N ASN A 47 -32.48 -15.84 -16.38
CA ASN A 47 -33.85 -15.32 -16.50
C ASN A 47 -34.08 -13.90 -15.97
N ALA A 48 -33.02 -13.12 -15.71
CA ALA A 48 -33.18 -11.71 -15.36
C ALA A 48 -33.70 -10.90 -16.54
N LYS A 49 -34.48 -9.86 -16.24
CA LYS A 49 -34.91 -8.89 -17.24
C LYS A 49 -33.88 -7.79 -17.38
N TYR A 50 -33.52 -7.47 -18.61
CA TYR A 50 -32.64 -6.35 -18.93
C TYR A 50 -33.21 -5.48 -20.04
N TYR A 51 -32.64 -4.29 -20.17
CA TYR A 51 -33.14 -3.24 -21.05
C TYR A 51 -31.97 -2.66 -21.84
N ASP A 52 -32.01 -2.79 -23.17
CA ASP A 52 -31.02 -2.14 -24.02
C ASP A 52 -31.23 -0.63 -24.00
N VAL A 53 -30.19 0.11 -23.62
CA VAL A 53 -30.21 1.56 -23.50
C VAL A 53 -29.13 2.19 -24.36
N SER A 54 -29.46 3.31 -24.98
CA SER A 54 -28.59 3.98 -25.95
C SER A 54 -28.49 5.50 -25.71
N SER A 55 -29.14 5.99 -24.65
CA SER A 55 -29.13 7.39 -24.22
C SER A 55 -29.36 7.49 -22.71
N TRP A 56 -28.99 8.62 -22.10
CA TRP A 56 -29.33 8.93 -20.69
C TRP A 56 -30.84 8.93 -20.45
N ARG A 57 -31.61 9.39 -21.44
CA ARG A 57 -33.06 9.38 -21.38
C ARG A 57 -33.62 7.97 -21.33
N ASP A 58 -33.13 7.05 -22.17
CA ASP A 58 -33.54 5.64 -22.16
C ASP A 58 -33.32 5.02 -20.78
N MET A 59 -32.15 5.31 -20.17
CA MET A 59 -31.80 4.84 -18.83
C MET A 59 -32.76 5.34 -17.76
N TYR A 60 -33.01 6.66 -17.73
CA TYR A 60 -33.84 7.28 -16.71
C TYR A 60 -35.32 6.90 -16.87
N ASP A 61 -35.86 6.96 -18.07
CA ASP A 61 -37.25 6.59 -18.36
C ASP A 61 -37.51 5.12 -17.98
N THR A 62 -36.55 4.23 -18.29
CA THR A 62 -36.62 2.82 -17.91
C THR A 62 -36.51 2.61 -16.40
N TYR A 63 -35.59 3.32 -15.73
CA TYR A 63 -35.48 3.24 -14.28
C TYR A 63 -36.69 3.85 -13.56
N GLN A 64 -37.39 4.84 -14.12
CA GLN A 64 -38.60 5.41 -13.51
C GLN A 64 -39.81 4.47 -13.60
N ALA A 65 -39.79 3.48 -14.49
CA ALA A 65 -40.88 2.53 -14.63
C ALA A 65 -41.18 1.80 -13.31
N PRO A 66 -42.46 1.59 -12.94
CA PRO A 66 -42.83 1.00 -11.66
C PRO A 66 -42.42 -0.48 -11.58
N VAL A 67 -41.32 -0.76 -10.88
CA VAL A 67 -40.90 -2.10 -10.46
C VAL A 67 -40.25 -1.97 -9.08
N ALA A 68 -41.03 -2.23 -8.02
CA ALA A 68 -40.51 -2.26 -6.66
C ALA A 68 -39.85 -3.63 -6.37
N GLY A 69 -38.76 -3.65 -5.61
CA GLY A 69 -38.13 -4.88 -5.11
C GLY A 69 -37.39 -5.75 -6.14
N GLN A 70 -37.04 -5.21 -7.32
CA GLN A 70 -36.20 -5.91 -8.32
C GLN A 70 -35.00 -5.05 -8.72
N THR A 71 -33.93 -5.71 -9.17
CA THR A 71 -32.80 -5.06 -9.83
C THR A 71 -33.16 -4.73 -11.27
N ILE A 72 -32.99 -3.46 -11.65
CA ILE A 72 -33.10 -3.02 -13.04
C ILE A 72 -31.74 -3.15 -13.71
N TYR A 73 -31.64 -3.96 -14.77
CA TYR A 73 -30.43 -4.11 -15.56
C TYR A 73 -30.50 -3.25 -16.82
N LEU A 74 -29.65 -2.24 -16.91
CA LEU A 74 -29.53 -1.35 -18.06
C LEU A 74 -28.32 -1.77 -18.88
N ASN A 75 -28.56 -2.40 -20.02
CA ASN A 75 -27.55 -2.91 -20.94
C ASN A 75 -27.15 -1.85 -21.96
N VAL A 76 -25.95 -1.30 -21.84
CA VAL A 76 -25.47 -0.26 -22.76
C VAL A 76 -25.05 -0.91 -24.08
N VAL A 77 -25.65 -0.45 -25.19
CA VAL A 77 -25.41 -1.04 -26.52
C VAL A 77 -24.55 -0.16 -27.45
N LYS A 78 -24.19 1.03 -27.00
CA LYS A 78 -23.30 1.97 -27.69
C LYS A 78 -22.81 3.04 -26.72
N ASP A 79 -21.79 3.79 -27.13
CA ASP A 79 -21.35 4.97 -26.39
C ASP A 79 -22.49 5.98 -26.21
N ILE A 80 -22.64 6.49 -25.00
CA ILE A 80 -23.70 7.43 -24.61
C ILE A 80 -23.10 8.84 -24.53
N PRO A 81 -23.51 9.78 -25.40
CA PRO A 81 -23.03 11.15 -25.35
C PRO A 81 -23.60 11.89 -24.12
N GLY A 82 -22.93 12.98 -23.74
CA GLY A 82 -23.46 13.92 -22.74
C GLY A 82 -24.78 14.53 -23.20
N ASP A 83 -25.67 14.77 -22.25
CA ASP A 83 -27.01 15.30 -22.47
C ASP A 83 -27.41 16.09 -21.22
N ALA A 84 -28.08 17.23 -21.39
CA ALA A 84 -28.61 18.01 -20.28
C ALA A 84 -29.55 17.20 -19.38
N GLN A 85 -30.17 16.14 -19.90
CA GLN A 85 -30.93 15.17 -19.11
C GLN A 85 -30.06 14.48 -18.05
N ALA A 86 -28.80 14.15 -18.36
CA ALA A 86 -27.86 13.55 -17.41
C ALA A 86 -27.77 14.36 -16.10
N LEU A 87 -27.90 15.68 -16.21
CA LEU A 87 -27.83 16.62 -15.09
C LEU A 87 -29.15 16.83 -14.33
N LYS A 88 -30.29 16.49 -14.95
CA LYS A 88 -31.60 16.54 -14.26
C LYS A 88 -31.79 15.35 -13.32
N GLY A 89 -31.16 14.23 -13.66
CA GLY A 89 -31.15 13.01 -12.88
C GLY A 89 -32.53 12.38 -12.67
N VAL A 90 -32.55 11.29 -11.91
CA VAL A 90 -33.72 10.53 -11.51
C VAL A 90 -33.62 10.13 -10.04
N PRO A 91 -34.68 10.32 -9.22
CA PRO A 91 -34.66 9.91 -7.83
C PRO A 91 -34.62 8.38 -7.70
N ILE A 92 -33.79 7.89 -6.78
CA ILE A 92 -33.70 6.48 -6.42
C ILE A 92 -34.97 6.06 -5.67
N GLY A 93 -35.57 4.95 -6.11
CA GLY A 93 -36.73 4.37 -5.45
C GLY A 93 -36.36 3.55 -4.21
N GLU A 94 -37.27 3.48 -3.24
CA GLU A 94 -37.15 2.61 -2.06
C GLU A 94 -36.92 1.14 -2.49
N THR A 95 -35.86 0.51 -1.98
CA THR A 95 -35.49 -0.89 -2.28
C THR A 95 -35.28 -1.23 -3.77
N LYS A 96 -35.04 -0.21 -4.61
CA LYS A 96 -34.90 -0.37 -6.05
C LYS A 96 -33.43 -0.39 -6.47
N ASN A 97 -32.93 -1.59 -6.77
CA ASN A 97 -31.56 -1.79 -7.20
C ASN A 97 -31.39 -1.45 -8.68
N LEU A 98 -30.16 -1.10 -9.06
CA LEU A 98 -29.78 -0.75 -10.42
C LEU A 98 -28.44 -1.40 -10.76
N THR A 99 -28.32 -1.93 -11.97
CA THR A 99 -27.04 -2.32 -12.55
C THR A 99 -26.94 -1.74 -13.95
N ILE A 100 -25.96 -0.87 -14.18
CA ILE A 100 -25.60 -0.34 -15.48
C ILE A 100 -24.46 -1.20 -16.03
N ILE A 101 -24.76 -1.98 -17.06
CA ILE A 101 -23.80 -2.87 -17.74
C ILE A 101 -23.21 -2.09 -18.92
N GLY A 102 -22.00 -1.59 -18.75
CA GLY A 102 -21.36 -0.69 -19.71
C GLY A 102 -20.87 -1.37 -20.99
N ASN A 103 -20.62 -2.69 -20.98
CA ASN A 103 -20.09 -3.44 -22.13
C ASN A 103 -18.83 -2.84 -22.79
N GLY A 104 -17.99 -2.16 -22.00
CA GLY A 104 -16.79 -1.46 -22.45
C GLY A 104 -17.07 -0.12 -23.16
N HIS A 105 -18.33 0.30 -23.27
CA HIS A 105 -18.73 1.56 -23.87
C HIS A 105 -18.41 2.77 -23.01
N GLN A 106 -18.30 3.90 -23.68
CA GLN A 106 -18.05 5.19 -23.05
C GLN A 106 -19.35 5.91 -22.69
N LEU A 107 -19.45 6.34 -21.43
CA LEU A 107 -20.55 7.12 -20.87
C LEU A 107 -20.05 8.54 -20.58
N TYR A 108 -20.46 9.51 -21.40
CA TYR A 108 -20.21 10.91 -21.14
C TYR A 108 -21.27 11.46 -20.19
N PHE A 109 -20.88 11.69 -18.95
CA PHE A 109 -21.76 12.19 -17.91
C PHE A 109 -21.57 13.70 -17.72
N ALA A 110 -22.12 14.46 -18.66
CA ALA A 110 -21.98 15.91 -18.79
C ALA A 110 -23.20 16.53 -19.48
N ALA A 111 -23.32 17.86 -19.42
CA ALA A 111 -24.44 18.64 -19.99
C ALA A 111 -24.60 18.51 -21.52
N SER A 112 -23.49 18.25 -22.20
CA SER A 112 -23.39 18.37 -23.66
C SER A 112 -22.51 17.24 -24.22
N PRO A 113 -22.78 16.77 -25.45
CA PRO A 113 -21.97 15.74 -26.10
C PRO A 113 -20.51 16.20 -26.25
N ASN A 114 -19.55 15.38 -25.81
CA ASN A 114 -18.11 15.65 -25.93
C ASN A 114 -17.62 16.93 -25.25
N ASP A 115 -18.44 17.57 -24.43
CA ASP A 115 -18.09 18.82 -23.80
C ASP A 115 -17.13 18.57 -22.64
N ARG A 116 -15.94 19.17 -22.73
CA ARG A 116 -14.94 19.16 -21.66
C ARG A 116 -15.12 20.34 -20.70
N VAL A 117 -16.36 20.80 -20.56
CA VAL A 117 -16.75 21.83 -19.60
C VAL A 117 -17.38 21.13 -18.41
N GLY A 118 -16.76 21.32 -17.24
CA GLY A 118 -17.28 20.80 -15.99
C GLY A 118 -18.39 21.69 -15.44
N THR A 119 -19.44 21.08 -14.91
CA THR A 119 -20.48 21.80 -14.18
C THR A 119 -20.13 21.82 -12.69
N SER A 120 -19.94 23.02 -12.13
CA SER A 120 -19.58 23.16 -10.71
C SER A 120 -20.75 22.79 -9.80
N ARG A 121 -20.41 22.34 -8.59
CA ARG A 121 -21.38 21.94 -7.55
C ARG A 121 -22.43 23.02 -7.23
N PHE A 122 -22.04 24.30 -7.36
CA PHE A 122 -22.86 25.45 -6.97
C PHE A 122 -23.66 26.06 -8.13
N SER A 123 -23.61 25.44 -9.31
CA SER A 123 -24.37 25.89 -10.47
C SER A 123 -25.86 25.66 -10.24
N ALA A 124 -26.65 26.74 -10.27
CA ALA A 124 -28.10 26.70 -10.05
C ALA A 124 -28.78 25.75 -11.05
N GLY A 125 -29.52 24.75 -10.53
CA GLY A 125 -30.28 23.79 -11.34
C GLY A 125 -29.69 22.39 -11.49
N PHE A 126 -28.51 22.10 -10.91
CA PHE A 126 -27.78 20.83 -11.10
C PHE A 126 -27.45 20.09 -9.80
N SER A 127 -28.25 20.30 -8.75
CA SER A 127 -28.01 19.75 -7.41
C SER A 127 -28.19 18.23 -7.29
N ASN A 128 -28.88 17.59 -8.24
CA ASN A 128 -29.30 16.18 -8.17
C ASN A 128 -29.06 15.44 -9.51
N PRO A 129 -27.82 15.31 -9.98
CA PRO A 129 -27.54 14.65 -11.25
C PRO A 129 -27.55 13.12 -11.12
N GLY A 130 -27.70 12.41 -12.24
CA GLY A 130 -27.57 10.95 -12.25
C GLY A 130 -28.71 10.24 -11.54
N PHE A 131 -28.43 9.10 -10.93
CA PHE A 131 -29.36 8.44 -10.01
C PHE A 131 -29.10 9.00 -8.62
N TYR A 132 -30.06 9.77 -8.09
CA TYR A 132 -29.82 10.56 -6.88
C TYR A 132 -30.79 10.21 -5.76
N SER A 133 -30.33 10.39 -4.52
CA SER A 133 -31.18 10.41 -3.34
C SER A 133 -30.63 11.45 -2.39
N ASN A 134 -31.51 12.36 -1.96
CA ASN A 134 -31.13 13.44 -1.06
C ASN A 134 -32.07 13.44 0.15
N ASN A 135 -31.50 13.15 1.31
CA ASN A 135 -32.17 13.22 2.60
C ASN A 135 -33.45 12.37 2.67
N ASP A 136 -33.42 11.16 2.08
CA ASP A 136 -34.54 10.22 2.08
C ASP A 136 -34.20 8.94 2.85
N ALA A 137 -34.74 8.83 4.07
CA ALA A 137 -34.52 7.70 4.97
C ALA A 137 -35.05 6.35 4.43
N LYS A 138 -35.86 6.35 3.36
CA LYS A 138 -36.33 5.11 2.71
C LYS A 138 -35.26 4.48 1.82
N VAL A 139 -34.28 5.27 1.36
CA VAL A 139 -33.13 4.77 0.62
C VAL A 139 -32.09 4.29 1.63
N THR A 140 -32.18 3.01 1.98
CA THR A 140 -31.33 2.37 2.99
C THR A 140 -30.20 1.55 2.36
N GLY A 141 -29.30 1.01 3.19
CA GLY A 141 -28.24 0.09 2.76
C GLY A 141 -28.70 -1.24 2.16
N LYS A 142 -30.02 -1.46 2.01
CA LYS A 142 -30.58 -2.56 1.21
C LYS A 142 -30.63 -2.25 -0.28
N THR A 143 -30.58 -0.96 -0.65
CA THR A 143 -30.53 -0.52 -2.05
C THR A 143 -29.08 -0.54 -2.53
N THR A 144 -28.83 -1.16 -3.68
CA THR A 144 -27.51 -1.21 -4.33
C THR A 144 -27.58 -0.69 -5.77
N LEU A 145 -26.67 0.21 -6.11
CA LEU A 145 -26.51 0.79 -7.44
C LEU A 145 -25.13 0.43 -7.98
N THR A 146 -25.09 -0.29 -9.09
CA THR A 146 -23.87 -0.79 -9.70
C THR A 146 -23.66 -0.15 -11.06
N VAL A 147 -22.43 0.26 -11.36
CA VAL A 147 -21.95 0.48 -12.72
C VAL A 147 -20.77 -0.45 -12.97
N GLU A 148 -20.84 -1.21 -14.05
CA GLU A 148 -19.80 -2.19 -14.37
C GLU A 148 -19.34 -2.14 -15.82
N ASN A 149 -18.06 -2.50 -16.06
CA ASN A 149 -17.45 -2.60 -17.38
C ASN A 149 -17.71 -1.35 -18.25
N ALA A 150 -17.38 -0.17 -17.73
CA ALA A 150 -17.71 1.11 -18.36
C ALA A 150 -16.54 2.08 -18.35
N LYS A 151 -16.45 2.94 -19.38
CA LYS A 151 -15.55 4.10 -19.41
C LYS A 151 -16.37 5.35 -19.14
N ILE A 152 -16.18 6.02 -18.02
CA ILE A 152 -16.98 7.18 -17.62
C ILE A 152 -16.16 8.45 -17.79
N VAL A 153 -16.68 9.41 -18.56
CA VAL A 153 -16.17 10.78 -18.57
C VAL A 153 -17.07 11.62 -17.67
N ASN A 154 -16.61 11.91 -16.46
CA ASN A 154 -17.40 12.59 -15.42
C ASN A 154 -17.21 14.11 -15.49
N GLY A 155 -18.23 14.84 -15.95
CA GLY A 155 -18.21 16.31 -16.07
C GLY A 155 -18.97 17.05 -14.96
N ILE A 156 -19.21 16.40 -13.82
CA ILE A 156 -19.96 16.96 -12.69
C ILE A 156 -19.32 16.63 -11.33
N SER A 157 -19.73 17.31 -10.25
CA SER A 157 -19.13 17.15 -8.91
C SER A 157 -19.85 16.15 -7.98
N ASN A 158 -20.76 15.31 -8.49
CA ASN A 158 -21.57 14.40 -7.66
C ASN A 158 -21.55 12.94 -8.14
N GLY A 159 -20.87 12.63 -9.25
CA GLY A 159 -20.87 11.30 -9.84
C GLY A 159 -22.22 10.80 -10.39
N ILE A 160 -22.18 9.67 -11.09
CA ILE A 160 -23.37 9.00 -11.66
C ILE A 160 -24.39 8.57 -10.60
N PHE A 161 -23.91 8.30 -9.38
CA PHE A 161 -24.71 8.00 -8.19
C PHE A 161 -24.47 9.09 -7.15
N SER A 162 -25.53 9.82 -6.79
CA SER A 162 -25.46 10.92 -5.85
C SER A 162 -26.29 10.61 -4.59
N ILE A 163 -25.63 10.12 -3.54
CA ILE A 163 -26.27 9.72 -2.28
C ILE A 163 -25.90 10.71 -1.18
N THR A 164 -26.88 11.49 -0.71
CA THR A 164 -26.65 12.63 0.19
C THR A 164 -27.67 12.69 1.34
N GLY A 165 -27.34 13.42 2.40
CA GLY A 165 -28.16 13.55 3.61
C GLY A 165 -28.22 12.24 4.38
N VAL A 166 -29.42 11.84 4.83
CA VAL A 166 -29.62 10.57 5.57
C VAL A 166 -29.73 9.32 4.69
N SER A 167 -29.66 9.46 3.36
CA SER A 167 -29.77 8.33 2.42
C SER A 167 -28.51 7.44 2.47
N ALA A 168 -28.68 6.12 2.43
CA ALA A 168 -27.62 5.14 2.72
C ALA A 168 -27.50 4.00 1.70
N ALA A 169 -27.87 4.21 0.43
CA ALA A 169 -27.68 3.19 -0.61
C ALA A 169 -26.21 2.85 -0.84
N ASN A 170 -25.92 1.59 -1.13
CA ASN A 170 -24.58 1.16 -1.53
C ASN A 170 -24.35 1.45 -3.00
N THR A 171 -23.16 1.94 -3.34
CA THR A 171 -22.72 2.17 -4.71
C THR A 171 -21.57 1.22 -5.04
N VAL A 172 -21.64 0.56 -6.19
CA VAL A 172 -20.63 -0.41 -6.66
C VAL A 172 -20.05 0.08 -7.98
N TYR A 173 -18.73 0.15 -8.03
CA TYR A 173 -17.98 0.42 -9.25
C TYR A 173 -17.13 -0.81 -9.56
N LYS A 174 -17.39 -1.44 -10.70
CA LYS A 174 -16.76 -2.71 -11.08
C LYS A 174 -16.14 -2.66 -12.45
N ASP A 175 -14.84 -2.88 -12.56
CA ASP A 175 -14.12 -2.83 -13.85
C ASP A 175 -14.37 -1.51 -14.62
N VAL A 176 -14.35 -0.36 -13.91
CA VAL A 176 -14.58 0.95 -14.51
C VAL A 176 -13.29 1.75 -14.74
N THR A 177 -13.27 2.52 -15.81
CA THR A 177 -12.29 3.59 -15.98
C THR A 177 -13.01 4.93 -15.93
N VAL A 178 -12.58 5.84 -15.06
CA VAL A 178 -13.20 7.15 -14.89
C VAL A 178 -12.18 8.25 -15.12
N THR A 179 -12.51 9.21 -15.98
CA THR A 179 -11.72 10.43 -16.16
C THR A 179 -12.59 11.66 -15.95
N ASN A 180 -12.04 12.75 -15.41
CA ASN A 180 -12.77 14.01 -15.38
C ASN A 180 -13.06 14.54 -16.79
N GLY A 181 -14.23 15.13 -16.98
CA GLY A 181 -14.67 15.77 -18.21
C GLY A 181 -14.21 17.22 -18.27
N GLY A 182 -14.35 17.96 -17.16
CA GLY A 182 -13.94 19.36 -17.04
C GLY A 182 -12.47 19.52 -16.67
N ALA A 183 -11.81 20.54 -17.23
CA ALA A 183 -10.41 20.84 -16.89
C ALA A 183 -10.23 21.32 -15.43
N ARG A 184 -11.21 22.04 -14.87
CA ARG A 184 -11.09 22.69 -13.55
C ARG A 184 -12.32 22.58 -12.66
N THR A 185 -13.43 22.08 -13.18
CA THR A 185 -14.71 21.97 -12.47
C THR A 185 -15.33 20.61 -12.74
N GLY A 186 -16.30 20.21 -11.91
CA GLY A 186 -17.15 19.05 -12.17
C GLY A 186 -16.35 17.76 -12.44
N ALA A 187 -15.48 17.37 -11.53
CA ALA A 187 -14.60 16.22 -11.70
C ALA A 187 -14.84 15.12 -10.67
N SER A 188 -15.51 15.39 -9.54
CA SER A 188 -15.74 14.42 -8.46
C SER A 188 -16.69 13.28 -8.89
N PRO A 189 -16.19 12.04 -9.06
CA PRO A 189 -16.95 10.95 -9.68
C PRO A 189 -17.80 10.13 -8.72
N ILE A 190 -17.61 10.29 -7.41
CA ILE A 190 -18.31 9.51 -6.38
C ILE A 190 -18.82 10.45 -5.30
N ARG A 191 -20.14 10.39 -5.03
CA ARG A 191 -20.72 11.02 -3.85
C ARG A 191 -21.61 10.05 -3.08
N ASN A 192 -21.17 9.67 -1.89
CA ASN A 192 -21.95 8.81 -0.99
C ASN A 192 -21.71 9.13 0.48
N GLU A 193 -22.65 9.81 1.13
CA GLU A 193 -22.47 10.32 2.49
C GLU A 193 -22.64 9.24 3.59
N GLN A 194 -23.67 8.38 3.49
CA GLN A 194 -24.02 7.38 4.54
C GLN A 194 -24.10 5.93 4.06
N GLY A 195 -23.97 5.66 2.76
CA GLY A 195 -23.95 4.31 2.20
C GLY A 195 -22.52 3.83 1.90
N LYS A 196 -22.36 2.55 1.56
CA LYS A 196 -21.04 2.00 1.23
C LYS A 196 -20.64 2.34 -0.20
N VAL A 197 -19.37 2.67 -0.41
CA VAL A 197 -18.75 2.68 -1.73
C VAL A 197 -17.93 1.39 -1.87
N LEU A 198 -18.35 0.51 -2.78
CA LEU A 198 -17.71 -0.78 -3.06
C LEU A 198 -16.98 -0.71 -4.39
N LEU A 199 -15.73 -1.15 -4.38
CA LEU A 199 -14.84 -1.16 -5.54
C LEU A 199 -14.47 -2.61 -5.84
N GLU A 200 -14.94 -3.12 -6.97
CA GLU A 200 -14.77 -4.51 -7.41
C GLU A 200 -13.99 -4.59 -8.73
N GLY A 201 -13.28 -5.68 -8.98
CA GLY A 201 -12.51 -5.86 -10.20
C GLY A 201 -11.38 -4.84 -10.34
N ASN A 202 -11.15 -4.37 -11.56
CA ASN A 202 -10.06 -3.45 -11.89
C ASN A 202 -10.58 -2.05 -12.20
N ASN A 203 -10.47 -1.13 -11.24
CA ASN A 203 -10.94 0.23 -11.39
C ASN A 203 -9.78 1.22 -11.56
N ASP A 204 -9.93 2.19 -12.45
CA ASP A 204 -8.95 3.25 -12.69
C ASP A 204 -9.66 4.61 -12.68
N PHE A 205 -9.37 5.44 -11.67
CA PHE A 205 -9.87 6.81 -11.55
C PHE A 205 -8.74 7.79 -11.88
N SER A 206 -8.99 8.75 -12.76
CA SER A 206 -8.05 9.81 -13.13
C SER A 206 -8.73 11.16 -13.03
N ILE A 207 -8.35 11.93 -12.01
CA ILE A 207 -8.95 13.22 -11.67
C ILE A 207 -7.84 14.26 -11.69
N ASN A 208 -7.63 14.86 -12.86
CA ASN A 208 -6.47 15.69 -13.14
C ASN A 208 -6.89 17.07 -13.62
N ALA A 209 -6.55 18.09 -12.84
CA ALA A 209 -6.74 19.46 -13.25
C ALA A 209 -5.94 19.74 -14.53
N ASP A 210 -6.56 20.43 -15.47
CA ASP A 210 -6.03 20.70 -16.81
C ASP A 210 -5.58 19.43 -17.57
N PHE A 211 -6.09 18.25 -17.18
CA PHE A 211 -5.73 16.93 -17.72
C PHE A 211 -4.23 16.60 -17.64
N ASN A 212 -3.53 17.16 -16.66
CA ASN A 212 -2.09 16.99 -16.52
C ASN A 212 -1.71 16.63 -15.08
N PHE A 213 -1.39 15.36 -14.88
CA PHE A 213 -0.97 14.83 -13.58
C PHE A 213 0.37 15.41 -13.11
N ASN A 214 1.32 15.65 -14.01
CA ASN A 214 2.74 15.85 -13.66
C ASN A 214 3.13 17.28 -13.32
N THR A 215 2.26 18.27 -13.52
CA THR A 215 2.61 19.67 -13.27
C THR A 215 1.97 20.16 -11.99
N PRO A 216 2.73 20.36 -10.89
CA PRO A 216 2.25 21.01 -9.69
C PRO A 216 1.83 22.45 -10.01
N SER A 217 0.80 22.94 -9.33
CA SER A 217 0.31 24.29 -9.51
C SER A 217 1.11 25.32 -8.72
N THR A 218 1.53 26.40 -9.38
CA THR A 218 1.95 27.64 -8.71
C THR A 218 0.79 28.61 -8.48
N THR A 219 -0.43 28.29 -8.98
CA THR A 219 -1.64 29.12 -8.93
C THR A 219 -2.89 28.24 -8.92
N SER A 220 -3.55 28.03 -7.77
CA SER A 220 -4.95 27.55 -7.63
C SER A 220 -5.47 26.66 -8.78
N ARG A 221 -5.06 25.39 -8.84
CA ARG A 221 -5.58 24.45 -9.86
C ARG A 221 -6.83 23.76 -9.36
N GLY A 222 -7.85 23.68 -10.21
CA GLY A 222 -9.15 23.12 -9.86
C GLY A 222 -9.96 24.03 -8.93
N ASP A 223 -11.27 24.09 -9.15
CA ASP A 223 -12.20 24.78 -8.26
C ASP A 223 -12.42 23.92 -7.01
N ASP A 224 -12.25 24.53 -5.83
CA ASP A 224 -12.44 23.87 -4.53
C ASP A 224 -13.81 23.16 -4.42
N ASN A 225 -13.80 21.94 -3.90
CA ASN A 225 -14.90 20.98 -3.79
C ASN A 225 -15.47 20.46 -5.13
N ASN A 226 -14.62 20.29 -6.15
CA ASN A 226 -15.04 19.78 -7.46
C ASN A 226 -14.17 18.66 -8.04
N GLY A 227 -13.08 18.26 -7.39
CA GLY A 227 -12.12 17.28 -7.87
C GLY A 227 -11.72 16.23 -6.85
N GLU A 228 -12.52 16.03 -5.82
CA GLU A 228 -12.34 14.92 -4.88
C GLU A 228 -12.65 13.59 -5.55
N TRP A 229 -11.88 12.54 -5.24
CA TRP A 229 -12.23 11.21 -5.74
C TRP A 229 -13.53 10.70 -5.13
N ILE A 230 -13.65 10.85 -3.81
CA ILE A 230 -14.87 10.52 -3.08
C ILE A 230 -15.27 11.70 -2.22
N GLN A 231 -16.48 12.20 -2.46
CA GLN A 231 -17.19 13.07 -1.54
C GLN A 231 -18.14 12.24 -0.68
N GLY A 232 -18.11 12.45 0.63
CA GLY A 232 -18.63 11.47 1.58
C GLY A 232 -17.64 10.31 1.74
N GLY A 233 -18.15 9.12 2.04
CA GLY A 233 -17.34 7.93 2.26
C GLY A 233 -17.22 7.60 3.75
N HIS A 234 -18.35 7.41 4.43
CA HIS A 234 -18.31 6.80 5.76
C HIS A 234 -17.74 5.35 5.69
N TRP A 235 -17.87 4.69 4.53
CA TRP A 235 -17.36 3.36 4.27
C TRP A 235 -16.93 3.22 2.80
N VAL A 236 -15.65 2.95 2.58
CA VAL A 236 -15.07 2.61 1.27
C VAL A 236 -14.39 1.26 1.39
N GLU A 237 -14.66 0.37 0.45
CA GLU A 237 -14.17 -1.00 0.48
C GLU A 237 -13.70 -1.43 -0.91
N VAL A 238 -12.43 -1.79 -1.03
CA VAL A 238 -11.92 -2.52 -2.19
C VAL A 238 -12.14 -4.00 -1.92
N VAL A 239 -13.20 -4.54 -2.51
CA VAL A 239 -13.71 -5.90 -2.22
C VAL A 239 -12.83 -6.97 -2.88
N ASN A 240 -12.33 -6.70 -4.09
CA ASN A 240 -11.40 -7.57 -4.79
C ASN A 240 -10.69 -6.80 -5.92
N GLY A 241 -9.69 -7.42 -6.53
CA GLY A 241 -8.96 -6.84 -7.65
C GLY A 241 -8.13 -5.63 -7.24
N ARG A 242 -8.08 -4.61 -8.10
CA ARG A 242 -7.22 -3.43 -7.93
C ARG A 242 -7.99 -2.16 -8.25
N THR A 243 -7.92 -1.17 -7.37
CA THR A 243 -8.34 0.19 -7.67
C THR A 243 -7.14 1.14 -7.68
N ASN A 244 -7.00 1.91 -8.76
CA ASN A 244 -6.04 3.00 -8.85
C ASN A 244 -6.76 4.35 -8.82
N LEU A 245 -6.18 5.30 -8.10
CA LEU A 245 -6.50 6.72 -8.18
C LEU A 245 -5.26 7.46 -8.69
N ASN A 246 -5.41 8.26 -9.74
CA ASN A 246 -4.43 9.25 -10.18
C ASN A 246 -5.06 10.63 -10.00
N GLN A 247 -4.55 11.42 -9.06
CA GLN A 247 -5.16 12.71 -8.75
C GLN A 247 -4.15 13.85 -8.66
N ASN A 248 -4.52 14.97 -9.30
CA ASN A 248 -3.90 16.28 -9.13
C ASN A 248 -5.00 17.35 -9.19
N TRP A 249 -5.26 18.03 -8.08
CA TRP A 249 -6.36 19.00 -7.96
C TRP A 249 -6.15 20.07 -6.87
N ALA A 250 -4.89 20.41 -6.59
CA ALA A 250 -4.40 21.37 -5.59
C ALA A 250 -5.11 21.36 -4.23
N TRP A 251 -6.22 22.08 -4.09
CA TRP A 251 -6.96 22.27 -2.84
C TRP A 251 -7.97 21.16 -2.53
N ASP A 252 -8.24 20.28 -3.49
CA ASP A 252 -9.16 19.18 -3.28
C ASP A 252 -8.45 17.92 -2.79
N GLN A 253 -9.19 17.19 -1.96
CA GLN A 253 -8.72 16.02 -1.25
C GLN A 253 -8.94 14.75 -2.09
N PRO A 254 -8.12 13.71 -1.96
CA PRO A 254 -8.50 12.37 -2.44
C PRO A 254 -9.76 11.87 -1.73
N PHE A 255 -9.94 12.26 -0.48
CA PHE A 255 -11.01 11.77 0.36
C PHE A 255 -11.59 12.89 1.21
N TYR A 256 -12.89 13.14 1.06
CA TYR A 256 -13.60 14.22 1.75
C TYR A 256 -14.86 13.70 2.45
N THR A 257 -14.81 13.53 3.77
CA THR A 257 -15.96 13.10 4.57
C THR A 257 -16.51 14.26 5.40
N TYR A 258 -17.83 14.44 5.48
CA TYR A 258 -18.46 15.49 6.31
C TYR A 258 -19.81 15.03 6.88
N ASN A 259 -20.23 15.62 8.00
CA ASN A 259 -21.57 15.47 8.60
C ASN A 259 -22.03 14.04 8.94
N ASN A 260 -21.13 13.17 9.42
CA ASN A 260 -21.49 11.76 9.58
C ASN A 260 -21.81 11.35 11.02
N GLY A 261 -21.27 11.97 12.07
CA GLY A 261 -21.43 11.47 13.45
C GLY A 261 -20.98 10.01 13.66
N ASN A 262 -20.48 9.37 12.61
CA ASN A 262 -20.23 7.95 12.42
C ASN A 262 -18.75 7.76 12.06
N SER A 263 -18.28 6.51 12.10
CA SER A 263 -16.93 6.13 11.68
C SER A 263 -16.68 6.41 10.19
N ALA A 264 -15.43 6.72 9.84
CA ALA A 264 -14.94 6.70 8.46
C ALA A 264 -14.02 5.49 8.26
N THR A 265 -14.43 4.55 7.40
CA THR A 265 -13.71 3.28 7.19
C THR A 265 -13.18 3.18 5.77
N MET A 266 -11.89 2.90 5.65
CA MET A 266 -11.20 2.48 4.43
C MET A 266 -10.81 1.02 4.61
N LYS A 267 -11.44 0.13 3.85
CA LYS A 267 -11.20 -1.32 3.90
C LYS A 267 -10.64 -1.80 2.57
N ILE A 268 -9.60 -2.62 2.62
CA ILE A 268 -9.06 -3.34 1.48
C ILE A 268 -9.12 -4.82 1.84
N ASP A 269 -9.96 -5.58 1.15
CA ASP A 269 -10.16 -7.00 1.43
C ASP A 269 -8.93 -7.84 1.10
N ASP A 270 -8.92 -9.08 1.59
CA ASP A 270 -7.85 -10.04 1.37
C ASP A 270 -7.47 -10.14 -0.12
N ASN A 271 -6.18 -10.04 -0.41
CA ASN A 271 -5.58 -10.06 -1.76
C ASN A 271 -6.00 -8.91 -2.69
N ALA A 272 -6.79 -7.93 -2.22
CA ALA A 272 -7.14 -6.74 -3.00
C ALA A 272 -6.04 -5.67 -2.93
N SER A 273 -6.10 -4.68 -3.83
CA SER A 273 -5.12 -3.60 -3.89
C SER A 273 -5.74 -2.23 -4.11
N LEU A 274 -5.29 -1.24 -3.33
CA LEU A 274 -5.60 0.17 -3.51
C LEU A 274 -4.31 0.95 -3.76
N ASN A 275 -4.22 1.68 -4.87
CA ASN A 275 -3.08 2.52 -5.19
C ASN A 275 -3.53 3.97 -5.38
N TRP A 276 -3.02 4.87 -4.56
CA TRP A 276 -3.19 6.31 -4.71
C TRP A 276 -1.92 6.92 -5.27
N ASN A 277 -1.95 7.39 -6.50
CA ASN A 277 -0.91 8.20 -7.11
C ASN A 277 -1.34 9.66 -7.00
N LEU A 278 -0.72 10.40 -6.08
CA LEU A 278 -1.13 11.74 -5.71
C LEU A 278 -0.03 12.73 -6.05
N ASN A 279 -0.39 13.84 -6.70
CA ASN A 279 0.51 14.94 -6.96
C ASN A 279 -0.25 16.26 -6.84
N ASP A 280 0.23 17.20 -6.02
CA ASP A 280 -0.48 18.47 -5.76
C ASP A 280 -1.96 18.23 -5.44
N THR A 281 -2.22 17.45 -4.40
CA THR A 281 -3.54 17.28 -3.79
C THR A 281 -3.53 17.86 -2.40
N TYR A 282 -4.69 18.16 -1.85
CA TYR A 282 -4.78 18.58 -0.46
C TYR A 282 -4.69 17.38 0.48
N THR A 283 -4.65 17.66 1.78
CA THR A 283 -4.70 16.66 2.85
C THR A 283 -6.04 15.95 2.87
N MET A 284 -6.15 14.74 3.41
CA MET A 284 -7.45 14.09 3.54
C MET A 284 -8.31 14.89 4.51
N TYR A 285 -9.55 15.23 4.14
CA TYR A 285 -10.39 16.07 4.98
C TYR A 285 -11.55 15.27 5.57
N TYR A 286 -11.73 15.45 6.87
CA TYR A 286 -12.82 14.86 7.63
C TYR A 286 -13.45 15.95 8.51
N GLY A 287 -14.72 16.27 8.25
CA GLY A 287 -15.45 17.40 8.83
C GLY A 287 -15.63 17.38 10.35
N SER A 288 -16.36 18.36 10.87
CA SER A 288 -16.40 18.77 12.28
C SER A 288 -17.08 17.82 13.29
N SER A 289 -17.46 16.60 12.90
CA SER A 289 -18.06 15.60 13.81
C SER A 289 -17.83 14.17 13.33
N THR A 290 -16.61 13.67 13.51
CA THR A 290 -16.17 12.38 12.96
C THR A 290 -16.02 11.34 14.06
N GLY A 291 -16.66 10.19 13.86
CA GLY A 291 -16.40 8.98 14.64
C GLY A 291 -14.97 8.46 14.40
N PRO A 292 -14.69 7.18 14.68
CA PRO A 292 -13.34 6.65 14.53
C PRO A 292 -12.94 6.59 13.05
N LEU A 293 -11.68 6.91 12.77
CA LEU A 293 -11.03 6.63 11.50
C LEU A 293 -10.51 5.19 11.53
N ASN A 294 -10.95 4.36 10.60
CA ASN A 294 -10.56 2.95 10.54
C ASN A 294 -9.92 2.63 9.19
N TRP A 295 -8.68 2.16 9.22
CA TRP A 295 -7.98 1.61 8.08
C TRP A 295 -7.79 0.12 8.33
N ASP A 296 -8.38 -0.70 7.47
CA ASP A 296 -8.41 -2.16 7.60
C ASP A 296 -7.88 -2.79 6.31
N ILE A 297 -6.64 -3.28 6.36
CA ILE A 297 -5.89 -3.80 5.20
C ILE A 297 -5.75 -5.31 5.38
N GLY A 298 -6.55 -6.06 4.63
CA GLY A 298 -6.69 -7.51 4.72
C GLY A 298 -5.43 -8.31 4.41
N LYS A 299 -5.56 -9.63 4.49
CA LYS A 299 -4.45 -10.56 4.32
C LYS A 299 -3.93 -10.53 2.89
N ASN A 300 -2.61 -10.45 2.74
CA ASN A 300 -1.94 -10.26 1.44
C ASN A 300 -2.45 -9.05 0.64
N ALA A 301 -3.20 -8.14 1.27
CA ALA A 301 -3.72 -6.95 0.61
C ALA A 301 -2.63 -5.88 0.49
N ASN A 302 -2.80 -4.95 -0.43
CA ASN A 302 -1.87 -3.84 -0.63
C ASN A 302 -2.59 -2.51 -0.59
N PHE A 303 -2.13 -1.59 0.25
CA PHE A 303 -2.50 -0.19 0.18
C PHE A 303 -1.24 0.65 -0.02
N THR A 304 -1.13 1.28 -1.18
CA THR A 304 0.01 2.12 -1.55
C THR A 304 -0.43 3.55 -1.81
N VAL A 305 0.19 4.51 -1.14
CA VAL A 305 0.08 5.95 -1.41
C VAL A 305 1.42 6.44 -1.97
N ASN A 306 1.46 6.68 -3.27
CA ASN A 306 2.57 7.25 -4.02
C ASN A 306 2.34 8.76 -4.17
N GLY A 307 2.69 9.52 -3.14
CA GLY A 307 2.66 10.98 -3.15
C GLY A 307 3.98 11.57 -3.65
N THR A 308 3.90 12.82 -4.12
CA THR A 308 5.05 13.66 -4.47
C THR A 308 5.38 14.67 -3.37
N SER A 309 6.41 15.50 -3.62
CA SER A 309 6.74 16.65 -2.78
C SER A 309 5.65 17.74 -2.71
N ALA A 310 4.65 17.69 -3.59
CA ALA A 310 3.51 18.59 -3.61
C ALA A 310 2.25 18.00 -2.96
N THR A 311 2.26 16.73 -2.58
CA THR A 311 1.09 16.08 -1.97
C THR A 311 0.87 16.58 -0.55
N ALA A 312 -0.32 17.11 -0.26
CA ALA A 312 -0.75 17.67 1.03
C ALA A 312 0.12 18.84 1.57
N SER A 313 0.95 19.46 0.72
CA SER A 313 1.86 20.55 1.11
C SER A 313 1.14 21.83 1.54
N HIS A 314 -0.11 22.02 1.14
CA HIS A 314 -0.89 23.22 1.49
C HIS A 314 -1.36 23.24 2.95
N ALA A 315 -1.45 22.06 3.60
CA ALA A 315 -1.89 21.93 4.99
C ALA A 315 -0.75 21.54 5.96
N ASN A 316 0.28 20.84 5.47
CA ASN A 316 1.39 20.30 6.26
C ASN A 316 0.96 19.26 7.33
N TYR A 317 -0.13 18.53 7.08
CA TYR A 317 -0.46 17.27 7.75
C TYR A 317 -1.25 16.34 6.81
N TRP A 318 -1.35 15.06 7.16
CA TRP A 318 -2.08 14.06 6.35
C TRP A 318 -3.61 14.05 6.55
N PHE A 319 -4.07 14.50 7.72
CA PHE A 319 -5.49 14.60 8.05
C PHE A 319 -5.86 16.01 8.48
N MET A 320 -6.81 16.62 7.79
CA MET A 320 -7.53 17.80 8.27
C MET A 320 -8.79 17.36 9.00
N SER A 321 -8.71 17.30 10.32
CA SER A 321 -9.89 17.26 11.20
C SER A 321 -9.54 17.85 12.55
N THR A 322 -10.51 18.48 13.20
CA THR A 322 -10.36 19.03 14.55
C THR A 322 -10.97 18.13 15.62
N SER A 323 -11.53 16.95 15.28
CA SER A 323 -12.41 16.21 16.21
C SER A 323 -12.59 14.71 15.91
N PHE A 324 -11.57 13.97 15.45
CA PHE A 324 -11.73 12.51 15.40
C PHE A 324 -11.82 11.93 16.81
N THR A 325 -12.55 10.83 16.96
CA THR A 325 -12.49 10.02 18.18
C THR A 325 -11.24 9.16 18.18
N ASN A 326 -11.19 8.06 17.43
CA ASN A 326 -10.04 7.15 17.40
C ASN A 326 -9.37 7.12 16.02
N PHE A 327 -8.12 6.66 15.98
CA PHE A 327 -7.50 6.18 14.75
C PHE A 327 -7.12 4.71 14.91
N ASN A 328 -7.80 3.83 14.19
CA ASN A 328 -7.48 2.41 14.15
C ASN A 328 -6.86 2.09 12.79
N CYS A 329 -5.65 1.54 12.79
CA CYS A 329 -4.99 1.05 11.57
C CYS A 329 -4.60 -0.41 11.78
N HIS A 330 -5.15 -1.31 10.99
CA HIS A 330 -4.86 -2.73 11.06
C HIS A 330 -4.34 -3.22 9.71
N VAL A 331 -3.12 -3.76 9.71
CA VAL A 331 -2.55 -4.52 8.59
C VAL A 331 -2.50 -5.98 8.99
N HIS A 332 -3.36 -6.80 8.37
CA HIS A 332 -3.47 -8.23 8.64
C HIS A 332 -2.28 -9.01 8.06
N ASP A 333 -2.28 -10.33 8.27
CA ASP A 333 -1.18 -11.23 7.88
C ASP A 333 -0.71 -10.99 6.43
N ASN A 334 0.60 -10.74 6.27
CA ASN A 334 1.27 -10.46 5.00
C ASN A 334 0.69 -9.28 4.20
N GLY A 335 -0.17 -8.45 4.80
CA GLY A 335 -0.65 -7.21 4.22
C GLY A 335 0.47 -6.17 4.12
N ASN A 336 0.30 -5.20 3.22
CA ASN A 336 1.28 -4.18 2.93
C ASN A 336 0.65 -2.79 2.97
N LEU A 337 1.24 -1.90 3.76
CA LEU A 337 0.93 -0.47 3.78
C LEU A 337 2.18 0.33 3.41
N ARG A 338 2.17 0.97 2.26
CA ARG A 338 3.24 1.89 1.85
C ARG A 338 2.68 3.29 1.68
N VAL A 339 3.31 4.26 2.32
CA VAL A 339 2.86 5.65 2.32
C VAL A 339 4.05 6.57 2.12
N GLU A 340 4.08 7.30 1.01
CA GLU A 340 5.10 8.27 0.67
C GLU A 340 4.44 9.61 0.35
N MET A 341 4.79 10.70 1.06
CA MET A 341 4.19 12.03 0.83
C MET A 341 5.04 13.16 1.41
N ALA A 342 4.87 14.40 0.94
CA ALA A 342 5.48 15.59 1.58
C ALA A 342 4.55 16.40 2.48
N GLY A 343 3.32 15.92 2.65
CA GLY A 343 2.29 16.60 3.40
C GLY A 343 2.59 16.78 4.87
N GLY A 344 3.75 16.38 5.39
CA GLY A 344 4.06 16.46 6.80
C GLY A 344 3.46 15.29 7.60
N PRO A 345 3.55 15.36 8.93
CA PRO A 345 3.33 14.21 9.80
C PRO A 345 1.87 13.75 9.84
N ILE A 346 1.72 12.48 10.20
CA ILE A 346 0.51 11.96 10.83
C ILE A 346 0.41 12.63 12.21
N ASN A 347 -0.46 13.63 12.32
CA ASN A 347 -0.63 14.43 13.53
C ASN A 347 -1.63 13.76 14.48
N LEU A 348 -1.13 13.20 15.57
CA LEU A 348 -1.94 12.49 16.55
C LEU A 348 -2.78 13.43 17.44
N ASP A 349 -2.46 14.73 17.49
CA ASP A 349 -3.26 15.74 18.19
C ASP A 349 -4.66 15.92 17.57
N ALA A 350 -4.90 15.40 16.36
CA ALA A 350 -6.21 15.44 15.71
C ALA A 350 -7.24 14.46 16.33
N PHE A 351 -6.80 13.56 17.21
CA PHE A 351 -7.63 12.50 17.80
C PHE A 351 -7.89 12.75 19.29
N THR A 352 -9.17 12.79 19.66
CA THR A 352 -9.65 12.99 21.04
C THR A 352 -9.68 11.70 21.86
N GLY A 353 -9.62 10.55 21.20
CA GLY A 353 -9.57 9.18 21.74
C GLY A 353 -8.29 8.46 21.38
N GLN A 354 -8.32 7.13 21.37
CA GLN A 354 -7.10 6.30 21.24
C GLN A 354 -6.63 6.18 19.79
N VAL A 355 -5.31 6.10 19.63
CA VAL A 355 -4.62 5.74 18.39
C VAL A 355 -4.10 4.32 18.53
N ASN A 356 -4.68 3.39 17.78
CA ASN A 356 -4.41 1.95 17.85
C ASN A 356 -3.94 1.45 16.50
N TRP A 357 -2.65 1.15 16.39
CA TRP A 357 -2.10 0.53 15.19
C TRP A 357 -1.72 -0.92 15.49
N GLN A 358 -2.14 -1.85 14.64
CA GLN A 358 -1.89 -3.26 14.78
C GLN A 358 -1.36 -3.84 13.47
N PHE A 359 -0.22 -4.51 13.56
CA PHE A 359 0.47 -5.09 12.42
C PHE A 359 0.75 -6.56 12.71
N ASP A 360 0.11 -7.44 11.95
CA ASP A 360 0.10 -8.88 12.17
C ASP A 360 1.26 -9.59 11.44
N GLN A 361 1.20 -10.93 11.38
CA GLN A 361 2.33 -11.76 10.99
C GLN A 361 2.74 -11.47 9.54
N GLY A 362 4.02 -11.19 9.33
CA GLY A 362 4.59 -10.96 8.00
C GLY A 362 4.15 -9.66 7.33
N SER A 363 3.36 -8.81 8.01
CA SER A 363 2.93 -7.53 7.46
C SER A 363 4.12 -6.60 7.19
N LYS A 364 3.97 -5.72 6.21
CA LYS A 364 4.98 -4.72 5.81
C LYS A 364 4.38 -3.33 5.90
N VAL A 365 5.09 -2.42 6.55
CA VAL A 365 4.67 -1.03 6.68
C VAL A 365 5.84 -0.12 6.43
N ASP A 366 5.71 0.77 5.45
CA ASP A 366 6.71 1.76 5.10
C ASP A 366 6.05 3.14 5.04
N ILE A 367 6.47 4.06 5.91
CA ILE A 367 5.91 5.43 5.96
C ILE A 367 7.04 6.45 5.81
N GLN A 368 6.95 7.28 4.78
CA GLN A 368 7.97 8.21 4.37
C GLN A 368 7.40 9.64 4.27
N ASP A 369 7.95 10.56 5.06
CA ASP A 369 7.75 12.01 4.92
C ASP A 369 8.86 12.61 4.04
N LEU A 370 8.47 13.01 2.83
CA LEU A 370 9.23 13.81 1.88
C LEU A 370 9.27 15.31 2.28
N GLY A 371 8.47 15.69 3.27
CA GLY A 371 8.26 17.08 3.69
C GLY A 371 9.32 17.56 4.69
N ASN A 372 8.92 18.55 5.49
CA ASN A 372 9.78 19.18 6.49
C ASN A 372 9.55 18.65 7.93
N GLY A 373 8.70 17.64 8.10
CA GLY A 373 8.17 17.25 9.40
C GLY A 373 8.69 15.92 9.92
N ASN A 374 8.22 15.55 11.11
CA ASN A 374 8.32 14.17 11.57
C ASN A 374 7.41 13.29 10.69
N VAL A 375 7.52 11.96 10.80
CA VAL A 375 6.52 11.06 10.23
C VAL A 375 5.30 10.98 11.15
N ILE A 376 5.53 10.85 12.45
CA ILE A 376 4.48 10.78 13.49
C ILE A 376 4.75 11.86 14.53
N LYS A 377 3.75 12.69 14.85
CA LYS A 377 3.85 13.74 15.87
C LYS A 377 2.61 13.81 16.75
N GLY A 378 2.73 14.53 17.87
CA GLY A 378 1.59 14.91 18.71
C GLY A 378 1.43 14.02 19.94
N LYS A 379 0.40 14.28 20.73
CA LYS A 379 0.10 13.54 21.95
C LYS A 379 -0.89 12.42 21.68
N VAL A 380 -0.72 11.32 22.39
CA VAL A 380 -1.70 10.23 22.38
C VAL A 380 -2.46 10.13 23.69
N ASN A 381 -3.70 9.66 23.62
CA ASN A 381 -4.53 9.36 24.78
C ASN A 381 -4.16 8.02 25.41
N THR A 382 -4.45 7.86 26.70
CA THR A 382 -4.18 6.62 27.44
C THR A 382 -4.79 5.40 26.76
N GLY A 383 -3.98 4.35 26.60
CA GLY A 383 -4.35 3.09 25.92
C GLY A 383 -4.01 3.07 24.43
N SER A 384 -3.55 4.18 23.85
CA SER A 384 -2.98 4.18 22.48
C SER A 384 -1.68 3.37 22.42
N ALA A 385 -1.44 2.68 21.31
CA ALA A 385 -0.20 1.94 21.06
C ALA A 385 -0.06 1.56 19.58
N ILE A 386 1.19 1.27 19.18
CA ILE A 386 1.51 0.51 17.98
C ILE A 386 1.92 -0.90 18.42
N GLN A 387 1.20 -1.90 17.93
CA GLN A 387 1.39 -3.31 18.23
C GLN A 387 2.00 -4.00 17.02
N PHE A 388 3.14 -4.65 17.23
CA PHE A 388 3.82 -5.47 16.25
C PHE A 388 3.72 -6.93 16.67
N ASN A 389 3.16 -7.77 15.79
CA ASN A 389 2.97 -9.19 16.07
C ASN A 389 3.60 -10.02 14.95
N ASN A 390 4.90 -10.29 15.07
CA ASN A 390 5.70 -10.98 14.03
C ASN A 390 5.70 -10.31 12.65
N ILE A 391 5.77 -8.98 12.61
CA ILE A 391 5.88 -8.22 11.36
C ILE A 391 7.10 -8.65 10.52
N ASN A 392 7.02 -8.43 9.20
CA ASN A 392 8.20 -8.52 8.35
C ASN A 392 9.06 -7.25 8.46
N ASN A 393 8.45 -6.06 8.34
CA ASN A 393 9.13 -4.78 8.54
C ASN A 393 8.16 -3.64 8.91
N PHE A 394 8.67 -2.68 9.67
CA PHE A 394 8.06 -1.38 9.93
C PHE A 394 9.15 -0.31 9.78
N THR A 395 9.08 0.45 8.70
CA THR A 395 10.05 1.48 8.33
C THR A 395 9.42 2.86 8.43
N LEU A 396 10.12 3.77 9.08
CA LEU A 396 9.81 5.20 9.08
C LEU A 396 10.99 5.99 8.50
N GLN A 397 10.68 6.96 7.65
CA GLN A 397 11.67 7.81 6.98
C GLN A 397 11.22 9.27 6.96
N SER A 398 12.09 10.20 7.35
CA SER A 398 11.84 11.65 7.21
C SER A 398 13.04 12.33 6.58
N SER A 399 12.80 13.10 5.50
CA SER A 399 13.88 13.73 4.75
C SER A 399 14.64 14.80 5.55
N LYS A 400 14.03 15.40 6.59
CA LYS A 400 14.59 16.55 7.31
C LYS A 400 14.72 16.38 8.82
N THR A 401 13.76 15.75 9.50
CA THR A 401 13.71 15.72 10.97
C THR A 401 13.62 14.28 11.50
N ALA A 402 13.50 14.12 12.81
CA ALA A 402 13.35 12.79 13.40
C ALA A 402 12.04 12.13 12.95
N VAL A 403 11.98 10.81 12.91
CA VAL A 403 10.77 10.11 12.43
C VAL A 403 9.60 10.17 13.41
N ILE A 404 9.85 10.16 14.72
CA ILE A 404 8.81 10.16 15.75
C ILE A 404 9.07 11.31 16.74
N SER A 405 8.02 12.08 17.03
CA SER A 405 7.98 13.09 18.08
C SER A 405 6.71 12.96 18.96
N SER A 406 6.32 11.71 19.23
CA SER A 406 5.12 11.36 19.99
C SER A 406 5.40 10.29 21.04
N ASN A 407 4.67 10.32 22.15
CA ASN A 407 4.76 9.34 23.24
C ASN A 407 3.92 8.07 22.99
N ILE A 408 3.77 7.65 21.73
CA ILE A 408 2.98 6.46 21.39
C ILE A 408 3.80 5.19 21.69
N PRO A 409 3.35 4.32 22.62
CA PRO A 409 4.05 3.09 22.93
C PRO A 409 4.19 2.18 21.71
N LEU A 410 5.38 1.59 21.55
CA LEU A 410 5.72 0.62 20.53
C LEU A 410 5.90 -0.73 21.23
N ASN A 411 5.09 -1.72 20.88
CA ASN A 411 5.07 -3.02 21.55
C ASN A 411 5.38 -4.14 20.54
N PHE A 412 6.51 -4.80 20.74
CA PHE A 412 7.02 -5.88 19.91
C PHE A 412 6.71 -7.21 20.58
N SER A 413 5.82 -7.98 19.97
CA SER A 413 5.33 -9.26 20.47
C SER A 413 5.50 -10.37 19.41
N GLY A 414 5.65 -11.60 19.90
CA GLY A 414 5.72 -12.82 19.08
C GLY A 414 7.14 -13.27 18.65
N GLY A 415 7.21 -14.54 18.22
CA GLY A 415 8.25 -15.10 17.34
C GLY A 415 9.71 -14.80 17.68
N ASN A 416 10.52 -14.56 16.63
CA ASN A 416 11.97 -14.33 16.71
C ASN A 416 12.35 -12.90 17.13
N GLY A 417 11.37 -12.03 17.39
CA GLY A 417 11.57 -10.59 17.60
C GLY A 417 12.01 -9.83 16.35
N VAL A 418 12.38 -8.56 16.53
CA VAL A 418 12.81 -7.66 15.46
C VAL A 418 14.25 -7.22 15.67
N LYS A 419 15.01 -7.08 14.57
CA LYS A 419 16.25 -6.32 14.58
C LYS A 419 15.96 -4.85 14.27
N LEU A 420 16.79 -3.97 14.79
CA LEU A 420 16.73 -2.53 14.59
C LEU A 420 17.83 -2.09 13.64
N HIS A 421 17.47 -1.24 12.69
CA HIS A 421 18.38 -0.33 12.02
C HIS A 421 17.81 1.08 12.12
N ALA A 422 18.55 2.00 12.73
CA ALA A 422 18.22 3.42 12.74
C ALA A 422 19.38 4.23 12.17
N SER A 423 19.09 5.33 11.48
CA SER A 423 20.10 6.23 10.95
C SER A 423 19.69 7.69 11.07
N THR A 424 20.68 8.57 11.17
CA THR A 424 20.51 10.02 11.05
C THR A 424 20.48 10.50 9.60
N ASN A 425 20.77 9.60 8.65
CA ASN A 425 20.54 9.79 7.23
C ASN A 425 19.14 9.28 6.85
N PHE A 426 18.53 9.91 5.85
CA PHE A 426 17.15 9.63 5.42
C PHE A 426 17.00 8.24 4.77
N ASP A 427 18.00 7.85 3.98
CA ASP A 427 18.05 6.61 3.20
C ASP A 427 18.52 5.39 4.01
N GLY A 428 18.91 5.60 5.27
CA GLY A 428 19.55 4.56 6.06
C GLY A 428 21.02 4.33 5.69
N ASP A 429 21.68 5.27 5.00
CA ASP A 429 23.11 5.12 4.69
C ASP A 429 23.96 5.02 5.97
N ASP A 430 24.87 4.05 5.96
CA ASP A 430 25.86 3.74 6.99
C ASP A 430 27.07 4.67 6.96
N THR A 431 27.08 5.68 6.09
CA THR A 431 28.22 6.58 5.91
C THR A 431 28.01 7.96 6.57
N PRO A 432 28.95 8.43 7.42
CA PRO A 432 29.97 7.65 8.15
C PRO A 432 29.37 6.68 9.20
N PRO A 433 30.12 5.66 9.67
CA PRO A 433 29.60 4.55 10.49
C PRO A 433 28.93 4.96 11.81
N ASN A 434 29.25 6.14 12.34
CA ASN A 434 28.66 6.67 13.56
C ASN A 434 27.26 7.29 13.36
N ARG A 435 26.73 7.25 12.13
CA ARG A 435 25.39 7.74 11.80
C ARG A 435 24.31 6.68 11.83
N SER A 436 24.66 5.43 12.13
CA SER A 436 23.74 4.31 12.22
C SER A 436 23.80 3.63 13.59
N LEU A 437 22.65 3.14 14.02
CA LEU A 437 22.47 2.30 15.19
C LEU A 437 21.86 0.98 14.74
N TYR A 438 22.44 -0.10 15.23
CA TYR A 438 22.01 -1.46 14.93
C TYR A 438 21.79 -2.24 16.22
N LYS A 439 20.69 -2.98 16.28
CA LYS A 439 20.44 -3.95 17.36
C LYS A 439 19.95 -5.27 16.79
N ARG A 440 20.49 -6.36 17.33
CA ARG A 440 20.06 -7.73 17.07
C ARG A 440 18.62 -7.97 17.55
N ALA A 441 18.07 -9.10 17.13
CA ALA A 441 16.71 -9.52 17.42
C ALA A 441 16.30 -9.28 18.89
N SER A 442 15.19 -8.56 19.09
CA SER A 442 14.65 -8.21 20.40
C SER A 442 13.13 -8.11 20.38
N ASN A 443 12.52 -8.39 21.53
CA ASN A 443 11.10 -8.25 21.84
C ASN A 443 10.92 -7.31 23.04
N GLY A 444 9.72 -6.77 23.22
CA GLY A 444 9.38 -5.92 24.36
C GLY A 444 8.77 -4.59 23.96
N SER A 445 9.13 -3.48 24.61
CA SER A 445 8.47 -2.20 24.38
C SER A 445 9.36 -0.96 24.45
N LEU A 446 8.90 0.10 23.78
CA LEU A 446 9.42 1.47 23.81
C LEU A 446 8.25 2.45 24.06
N ASP A 447 8.49 3.59 24.65
CA ASP A 447 7.46 4.60 24.98
C ASP A 447 7.20 5.65 23.88
N GLY A 448 7.70 5.44 22.66
CA GLY A 448 7.56 6.34 21.50
C GLY A 448 8.43 7.61 21.56
N ASN A 449 8.61 8.19 22.75
CA ASN A 449 9.54 9.30 23.00
C ASN A 449 10.99 8.82 23.18
N PHE A 450 11.20 7.50 23.19
CA PHE A 450 12.47 6.85 23.45
C PHE A 450 13.10 7.35 24.76
N THR A 451 12.32 7.44 25.84
CA THR A 451 12.84 7.74 27.19
C THR A 451 13.06 6.48 28.00
N THR A 452 12.24 5.48 27.76
CA THR A 452 12.30 4.18 28.42
C THR A 452 12.16 3.07 27.40
N SER A 453 12.72 1.91 27.75
CA SER A 453 12.59 0.70 26.98
C SER A 453 12.58 -0.51 27.91
N THR A 454 11.87 -1.55 27.51
CA THR A 454 11.97 -2.88 28.11
C THR A 454 12.17 -3.85 26.96
N MET A 455 13.41 -4.07 26.55
CA MET A 455 13.75 -4.88 25.38
C MET A 455 14.59 -6.09 25.81
N ALA A 456 14.22 -7.28 25.34
CA ALA A 456 14.93 -8.53 25.64
C ALA A 456 15.10 -9.36 24.36
N PRO A 457 16.24 -10.07 24.20
CA PRO A 457 17.38 -10.12 25.10
C PRO A 457 18.31 -8.90 25.04
N ASN A 458 18.21 -8.03 24.03
CA ASN A 458 19.07 -6.84 23.91
C ASN A 458 18.37 -5.59 24.42
N GLN A 459 18.70 -5.18 25.64
CA GLN A 459 18.21 -3.93 26.21
C GLN A 459 18.80 -2.71 25.48
N TYR A 460 17.99 -1.67 25.28
CA TYR A 460 18.46 -0.41 24.72
C TYR A 460 19.01 0.47 25.85
N SER A 461 20.24 0.93 25.67
CA SER A 461 20.93 1.82 26.59
C SER A 461 20.41 3.26 26.46
N ALA A 462 20.77 4.12 27.41
CA ALA A 462 20.43 5.54 27.36
C ALA A 462 20.97 6.24 26.08
N SER A 463 22.14 5.82 25.57
CA SER A 463 22.70 6.35 24.33
C SER A 463 21.93 5.87 23.10
N ASP A 464 21.48 4.62 23.06
CA ASP A 464 20.65 4.09 21.97
C ASP A 464 19.33 4.87 21.88
N LEU A 465 18.68 5.07 23.03
CA LEU A 465 17.45 5.84 23.15
C LEU A 465 17.62 7.31 22.75
N THR A 466 18.76 7.92 23.08
CA THR A 466 19.08 9.29 22.66
C THR A 466 19.26 9.38 21.15
N PHE A 467 19.90 8.38 20.54
CA PHE A 467 20.08 8.31 19.09
C PHE A 467 18.73 8.18 18.37
N LEU A 468 17.82 7.33 18.86
CA LEU A 468 16.51 7.12 18.23
C LEU A 468 15.66 8.40 18.17
N ARG A 469 15.82 9.34 19.11
CA ARG A 469 15.11 10.63 19.09
C ARG A 469 15.55 11.57 17.97
N THR A 470 16.71 11.34 17.36
CA THR A 470 17.25 12.16 16.27
C THR A 470 17.30 11.42 14.94
N ALA A 471 16.95 10.13 14.93
CA ALA A 471 16.98 9.29 13.76
C ALA A 471 15.95 9.73 12.70
N LYS A 472 16.43 9.88 11.47
CA LYS A 472 15.64 10.19 10.27
C LYS A 472 15.17 8.96 9.53
N TYR A 473 15.76 7.82 9.84
CA TYR A 473 15.39 6.50 9.38
C TYR A 473 15.31 5.60 10.60
N ILE A 474 14.20 4.88 10.78
CA ILE A 474 14.13 3.77 11.72
C ILE A 474 13.39 2.63 11.05
N ASP A 475 13.97 1.45 11.14
CA ASP A 475 13.41 0.22 10.63
C ASP A 475 13.54 -0.89 11.66
N TRP A 476 12.40 -1.49 11.96
CA TRP A 476 12.33 -2.73 12.70
C TRP A 476 11.90 -3.82 11.74
N ARG A 477 12.75 -4.83 11.56
CA ARG A 477 12.48 -5.93 10.63
C ARG A 477 12.77 -7.28 11.23
N VAL A 478 12.19 -8.30 10.62
CA VAL A 478 12.50 -9.69 10.94
C VAL A 478 14.02 -9.95 10.78
N PRO A 479 14.65 -10.71 11.69
CA PRO A 479 16.03 -11.14 11.55
C PRO A 479 16.24 -11.93 10.26
N SER A 480 17.37 -11.72 9.59
CA SER A 480 17.75 -12.40 8.35
C SER A 480 18.26 -13.82 8.59
N GLY A 481 18.66 -14.16 9.82
CA GLY A 481 19.13 -15.49 10.18
C GLY A 481 20.65 -15.63 10.13
N LEU A 482 21.11 -16.85 9.86
CA LEU A 482 22.51 -17.23 9.77
C LEU A 482 22.86 -17.60 8.33
N ALA A 483 23.87 -16.95 7.76
CA ALA A 483 24.27 -17.22 6.38
C ALA A 483 25.75 -16.89 6.12
N ILE A 484 26.38 -17.63 5.21
CA ILE A 484 27.63 -17.21 4.57
C ILE A 484 27.26 -16.25 3.43
N VAL A 485 27.92 -15.10 3.37
CA VAL A 485 27.65 -14.04 2.40
C VAL A 485 28.95 -13.58 1.74
N ASN A 486 28.90 -13.12 0.48
CA ASN A 486 29.97 -12.39 -0.23
C ASN A 486 31.43 -12.80 0.08
N SER A 487 31.72 -14.10 0.11
CA SER A 487 33.03 -14.63 0.54
C SER A 487 33.96 -14.93 -0.63
N LYS A 488 35.27 -14.76 -0.40
CA LYS A 488 36.36 -15.08 -1.34
C LYS A 488 37.24 -16.17 -0.75
N MET A 489 36.83 -17.42 -0.95
CA MET A 489 37.43 -18.60 -0.29
C MET A 489 38.29 -19.47 -1.21
N ASN A 490 38.48 -19.06 -2.47
CA ASN A 490 39.38 -19.73 -3.38
C ASN A 490 40.83 -19.45 -2.97
N ARG A 491 41.68 -20.48 -3.05
CA ARG A 491 43.09 -20.40 -2.67
C ARG A 491 43.95 -21.05 -3.74
N SER A 492 45.04 -20.39 -4.10
CA SER A 492 46.07 -20.90 -5.01
C SER A 492 47.40 -21.04 -4.26
N TYR A 493 48.27 -21.91 -4.77
CA TYR A 493 49.57 -22.22 -4.19
C TYR A 493 50.62 -22.31 -5.28
N ASN A 494 51.79 -21.73 -5.02
CA ASN A 494 52.98 -21.97 -5.83
C ASN A 494 53.79 -23.10 -5.17
N VAL A 495 54.13 -24.11 -5.96
CA VAL A 495 54.89 -25.28 -5.50
C VAL A 495 56.15 -25.38 -6.36
N ASP A 496 57.32 -25.25 -5.73
CA ASP A 496 58.58 -25.64 -6.35
C ASP A 496 58.89 -27.09 -5.99
N LEU A 497 58.97 -27.96 -7.00
CA LEU A 497 59.25 -29.38 -6.82
C LEU A 497 60.69 -29.62 -6.32
N ALA A 498 61.61 -28.67 -6.55
CA ALA A 498 63.00 -28.78 -6.12
C ALA A 498 63.15 -28.68 -4.59
N ASP A 499 62.22 -27.99 -3.92
CA ASP A 499 62.22 -27.75 -2.47
C ASP A 499 61.55 -28.90 -1.68
N LEU A 500 61.00 -29.90 -2.36
CA LEU A 500 60.27 -31.00 -1.73
C LEU A 500 61.17 -32.21 -1.45
N PRO A 501 60.91 -32.99 -0.37
CA PRO A 501 61.65 -34.20 -0.06
C PRO A 501 61.66 -35.19 -1.23
N ARG A 502 62.86 -35.60 -1.68
CA ARG A 502 63.04 -36.54 -2.80
C ARG A 502 62.66 -37.98 -2.45
N ASP A 503 62.47 -38.29 -1.18
CA ASP A 503 62.01 -39.60 -0.69
C ASP A 503 60.49 -39.78 -0.82
N GLY A 504 59.79 -38.79 -1.38
CA GLY A 504 58.34 -38.82 -1.58
C GLY A 504 57.52 -38.49 -0.32
N THR A 505 58.17 -38.13 0.78
CA THR A 505 57.46 -37.67 1.98
C THR A 505 56.85 -36.28 1.78
N PHE A 506 55.80 -35.97 2.56
CA PHE A 506 55.16 -34.66 2.50
C PHE A 506 56.10 -33.57 3.00
N GLY A 507 56.34 -32.57 2.16
CA GLY A 507 57.13 -31.38 2.48
C GLY A 507 56.53 -30.49 3.57
N PRO A 508 57.16 -29.33 3.81
CA PRO A 508 56.66 -28.34 4.76
C PRO A 508 55.28 -27.82 4.34
N THR A 509 54.59 -27.16 5.27
CA THR A 509 53.31 -26.52 4.96
C THR A 509 53.53 -25.26 4.14
N LEU A 510 52.87 -25.18 3.00
CA LEU A 510 52.87 -24.06 2.10
C LEU A 510 51.75 -23.08 2.44
N PRO A 511 52.06 -21.78 2.55
CA PRO A 511 51.05 -20.74 2.59
C PRO A 511 50.38 -20.59 1.22
N GLY A 512 49.19 -20.01 1.20
CA GLY A 512 48.57 -19.67 -0.08
C GLY A 512 49.16 -18.39 -0.66
N ASN A 513 48.98 -18.22 -1.97
CA ASN A 513 49.52 -17.06 -2.69
C ASN A 513 48.81 -15.75 -2.31
N ASP A 514 47.49 -15.80 -2.12
CA ASP A 514 46.62 -14.64 -1.85
C ASP A 514 45.79 -14.85 -0.58
N ASN A 515 45.31 -13.76 0.01
CA ASN A 515 44.42 -13.78 1.18
C ASN A 515 43.03 -14.36 0.83
N MET A 516 42.39 -15.02 1.79
CA MET A 516 40.97 -15.39 1.70
C MET A 516 40.15 -14.51 2.62
N GLN A 517 38.87 -14.38 2.29
CA GLN A 517 37.91 -13.67 3.09
C GLN A 517 36.63 -14.50 3.22
N LEU A 518 36.21 -14.76 4.45
CA LEU A 518 34.92 -15.36 4.75
C LEU A 518 34.04 -14.31 5.41
N SER A 519 32.83 -14.12 4.92
CA SER A 519 31.85 -13.22 5.55
C SER A 519 30.63 -14.02 5.98
N VAL A 520 30.20 -13.79 7.21
CA VAL A 520 29.06 -14.48 7.84
C VAL A 520 28.12 -13.43 8.40
N GLN A 521 26.82 -13.62 8.19
CA GLN A 521 25.78 -12.84 8.82
C GLN A 521 25.12 -13.68 9.92
N ASP A 522 24.90 -13.10 11.10
CA ASP A 522 24.08 -13.67 12.17
C ASP A 522 23.41 -12.56 12.97
N ASP A 523 22.08 -12.48 12.97
CA ASP A 523 21.30 -11.48 13.71
C ASP A 523 20.23 -12.06 14.66
N ARG A 524 20.26 -13.38 14.88
CA ARG A 524 19.18 -14.14 15.54
C ARG A 524 19.11 -13.96 17.05
N THR A 525 20.24 -13.72 17.71
CA THR A 525 20.38 -13.73 19.17
C THR A 525 21.15 -12.53 19.67
N ALA A 526 21.11 -12.27 20.98
CA ALA A 526 21.83 -11.16 21.62
C ALA A 526 23.34 -11.23 21.47
N LYS A 527 23.88 -12.44 21.45
CA LYS A 527 25.29 -12.69 21.16
C LYS A 527 25.38 -13.60 19.93
N PRO A 528 26.42 -13.48 19.10
CA PRO A 528 26.68 -14.50 18.09
C PRO A 528 26.81 -15.86 18.75
N ASN A 529 26.35 -16.89 18.04
CA ASN A 529 26.59 -18.25 18.44
C ASN A 529 26.58 -19.14 17.20
N PHE A 530 27.72 -19.20 16.52
CA PHE A 530 27.88 -20.02 15.33
C PHE A 530 29.28 -20.60 15.24
N SER A 531 29.38 -21.69 14.50
CA SER A 531 30.64 -22.28 14.07
C SER A 531 30.65 -22.39 12.55
N ILE A 532 31.85 -22.39 11.98
CA ILE A 532 32.07 -22.66 10.56
C ILE A 532 32.76 -24.00 10.47
N GLN A 533 32.26 -24.87 9.62
CA GLN A 533 32.85 -26.18 9.35
C GLN A 533 33.42 -26.23 7.94
N ALA A 534 34.53 -26.94 7.77
CA ALA A 534 35.09 -27.27 6.46
C ALA A 534 35.08 -28.78 6.25
N THR A 535 34.78 -29.20 5.01
CA THR A 535 34.85 -30.61 4.58
C THR A 535 35.52 -30.68 3.22
N ILE A 536 36.49 -31.57 3.04
CA ILE A 536 37.01 -31.92 1.71
C ILE A 536 35.97 -32.83 1.03
N LEU A 537 35.29 -32.31 0.02
CA LEU A 537 34.38 -33.12 -0.81
C LEU A 537 35.14 -33.99 -1.81
N ASN A 538 36.25 -33.45 -2.33
CA ASN A 538 37.11 -34.14 -3.27
C ASN A 538 38.54 -33.63 -3.15
N ASN A 539 39.51 -34.53 -3.24
CA ASN A 539 40.91 -34.21 -3.49
C ASN A 539 41.33 -35.06 -4.68
N GLN A 540 41.67 -34.43 -5.81
CA GLN A 540 42.03 -35.16 -7.02
C GLN A 540 43.39 -35.87 -6.90
N LEU A 541 44.22 -35.45 -5.93
CA LEU A 541 45.59 -35.90 -5.75
C LEU A 541 45.84 -36.35 -4.30
N PRO A 542 45.04 -37.27 -3.72
CA PRO A 542 45.02 -37.54 -2.27
C PRO A 542 46.32 -38.14 -1.72
N ASN A 543 47.11 -38.79 -2.58
CA ASN A 543 48.42 -39.34 -2.22
C ASN A 543 49.55 -38.32 -2.34
N MET A 544 49.29 -37.15 -2.95
CA MET A 544 50.30 -36.14 -3.26
C MET A 544 50.03 -34.80 -2.59
N THR A 545 48.79 -34.53 -2.17
CA THR A 545 48.38 -33.29 -1.50
C THR A 545 47.62 -33.58 -0.21
N LYS A 546 47.89 -32.77 0.81
CA LYS A 546 47.15 -32.72 2.07
C LYS A 546 46.77 -31.29 2.36
N TYR A 547 45.51 -31.07 2.71
CA TYR A 547 45.00 -29.76 3.06
C TYR A 547 44.82 -29.68 4.58
N SER A 548 45.21 -28.56 5.17
CA SER A 548 45.00 -28.28 6.59
C SER A 548 44.39 -26.91 6.75
N TRP A 549 43.63 -26.72 7.82
CA TRP A 549 43.09 -25.43 8.19
C TRP A 549 43.85 -24.83 9.36
N GLN A 550 44.19 -23.54 9.25
CA GLN A 550 44.75 -22.71 10.29
C GLN A 550 43.68 -21.71 10.78
N SER A 551 43.05 -22.00 11.91
CA SER A 551 41.98 -21.21 12.52
C SER A 551 42.48 -19.88 13.11
N LEU A 552 41.62 -18.87 13.06
CA LEU A 552 41.84 -17.58 13.73
C LEU A 552 41.29 -17.57 15.16
N THR A 553 40.24 -18.35 15.44
CA THR A 553 39.45 -18.27 16.68
C THR A 553 39.68 -19.45 17.64
N LEU A 554 40.16 -20.61 17.17
CA LEU A 554 40.29 -21.83 17.98
C LEU A 554 41.65 -21.94 18.70
N ALA A 555 41.66 -22.59 19.88
CA ALA A 555 42.87 -22.81 20.69
C ALA A 555 43.91 -23.72 20.01
N ASN A 556 43.46 -24.81 19.37
CA ASN A 556 44.30 -25.67 18.54
C ASN A 556 44.28 -25.17 17.09
N LYS A 557 45.13 -24.20 16.82
CA LYS A 557 45.02 -23.37 15.61
C LYS A 557 45.17 -24.12 14.29
N LYS A 558 45.66 -25.37 14.24
CA LYS A 558 45.86 -26.10 12.98
C LYS A 558 45.38 -27.55 13.03
N HIS A 559 44.66 -28.01 12.00
CA HIS A 559 44.30 -29.42 11.82
C HIS A 559 44.23 -29.81 10.33
N GLU A 560 44.50 -31.08 10.01
CA GLU A 560 44.33 -31.63 8.66
C GLU A 560 42.83 -31.78 8.35
N LEU A 561 42.43 -31.36 7.16
CA LEU A 561 41.06 -31.45 6.69
C LEU A 561 40.78 -32.85 6.13
N SER A 562 39.54 -33.32 6.29
CA SER A 562 39.10 -34.64 5.85
C SER A 562 37.73 -34.59 5.16
N ASN A 563 37.20 -35.74 4.78
CA ASN A 563 35.83 -35.87 4.26
C ASN A 563 34.75 -35.85 5.36
N VAL A 564 35.14 -35.66 6.62
CA VAL A 564 34.24 -35.42 7.75
C VAL A 564 34.22 -33.92 8.06
N PRO A 565 33.06 -33.30 8.30
CA PRO A 565 32.99 -31.90 8.71
C PRO A 565 33.80 -31.62 9.97
N GLN A 566 34.69 -30.63 9.89
CA GLN A 566 35.53 -30.19 11.01
C GLN A 566 35.32 -28.71 11.26
N THR A 567 35.13 -28.33 12.53
CA THR A 567 35.00 -26.93 12.93
C THR A 567 36.32 -26.18 12.72
N ILE A 568 36.26 -25.14 11.88
CA ILE A 568 37.40 -24.31 11.51
C ILE A 568 37.38 -22.93 12.17
N GLU A 569 36.20 -22.42 12.53
CA GLU A 569 36.05 -21.20 13.33
C GLU A 569 34.84 -21.31 14.25
N THR A 570 34.87 -20.56 15.35
CA THR A 570 33.75 -20.40 16.26
C THR A 570 33.66 -18.95 16.72
N VAL A 571 32.44 -18.41 16.75
CA VAL A 571 32.16 -17.09 17.33
C VAL A 571 31.01 -17.22 18.33
N THR A 572 31.30 -16.85 19.58
CA THR A 572 30.35 -16.88 20.70
C THR A 572 30.19 -15.53 21.41
N ASP A 573 31.09 -14.57 21.14
CA ASP A 573 31.04 -13.23 21.73
C ASP A 573 31.74 -12.22 20.80
N ASP A 574 31.14 -11.05 20.66
CA ASP A 574 31.70 -9.92 19.89
C ASP A 574 32.92 -9.30 20.59
N ALA A 575 33.01 -9.42 21.92
CA ALA A 575 34.07 -8.81 22.71
C ALA A 575 35.42 -9.55 22.62
N THR A 576 35.42 -10.80 22.13
CA THR A 576 36.61 -11.68 22.13
C THR A 576 37.09 -12.00 20.72
N LEU A 577 36.73 -11.20 19.73
CA LEU A 577 37.10 -11.44 18.35
C LEU A 577 38.60 -11.21 18.12
N PRO A 578 39.29 -12.11 17.39
CA PRO A 578 40.66 -11.86 16.93
C PRO A 578 40.74 -10.63 16.02
N THR A 579 41.93 -10.01 15.91
CA THR A 579 42.14 -8.80 15.08
C THR A 579 41.81 -8.97 13.60
N ASP A 580 41.92 -10.20 13.08
CA ASP A 580 41.61 -10.53 11.69
C ASP A 580 40.12 -10.84 11.46
N VAL A 581 39.31 -10.82 12.53
CA VAL A 581 37.85 -10.97 12.48
C VAL A 581 37.21 -9.63 12.86
N THR A 582 36.60 -8.97 11.88
CA THR A 582 35.94 -7.68 12.10
C THR A 582 34.42 -7.84 12.06
N THR A 583 33.72 -6.96 12.79
CA THR A 583 32.26 -6.87 12.76
C THR A 583 31.79 -5.53 12.24
N SER A 584 30.64 -5.54 11.56
CA SER A 584 29.88 -4.34 11.21
C SER A 584 28.42 -4.48 11.61
N GLN A 585 27.66 -3.40 11.49
CA GLN A 585 26.21 -3.35 11.76
C GLN A 585 25.83 -3.90 13.15
N GLY A 586 26.48 -3.39 14.20
CA GLY A 586 26.17 -3.79 15.58
C GLY A 586 26.44 -5.28 15.87
N GLY A 587 27.44 -5.86 15.19
CA GLY A 587 27.79 -7.26 15.34
C GLY A 587 27.01 -8.20 14.42
N MET A 588 26.13 -7.73 13.53
CA MET A 588 25.33 -8.64 12.69
C MET A 588 26.09 -9.26 11.52
N ASN A 589 27.18 -8.62 11.07
CA ASN A 589 28.03 -9.14 10.00
C ASN A 589 29.47 -9.32 10.50
N TYR A 590 30.04 -10.48 10.21
CA TYR A 590 31.41 -10.88 10.54
C TYR A 590 32.22 -11.03 9.27
N THR A 591 33.45 -10.56 9.27
CA THR A 591 34.41 -10.76 8.18
C THR A 591 35.71 -11.32 8.75
N PHE A 592 36.03 -12.55 8.37
CA PHE A 592 37.27 -13.25 8.70
C PHE A 592 38.26 -13.06 7.56
N ASN A 593 39.41 -12.45 7.86
CA ASN A 593 40.46 -12.19 6.88
C ASN A 593 41.63 -13.16 7.10
N TYR A 594 41.74 -14.16 6.22
CA TYR A 594 42.80 -15.15 6.28
C TYR A 594 43.98 -14.72 5.42
N HIS A 595 45.01 -14.19 6.07
CA HIS A 595 46.30 -13.93 5.44
C HIS A 595 46.88 -15.21 4.82
N ASN A 596 47.89 -15.08 3.94
CA ASN A 596 48.59 -16.18 3.27
C ASN A 596 48.96 -17.38 4.18
N ASN A 597 49.33 -17.11 5.43
CA ASN A 597 49.75 -18.12 6.42
C ASN A 597 48.61 -18.69 7.28
N ASN A 598 47.37 -18.19 7.13
CA ASN A 598 46.18 -18.61 7.87
C ASN A 598 45.12 -19.21 6.92
N GLY A 599 44.11 -19.86 7.47
CA GLY A 599 43.04 -20.52 6.70
C GLY A 599 43.54 -21.79 6.01
N LEU A 600 43.26 -21.95 4.72
CA LEU A 600 43.61 -23.16 3.98
C LEU A 600 45.10 -23.19 3.65
N LEU A 601 45.77 -24.26 4.06
CA LEU A 601 47.19 -24.51 3.86
C LEU A 601 47.41 -25.86 3.16
N LEU A 602 48.48 -25.95 2.38
CA LEU A 602 48.79 -27.11 1.55
C LEU A 602 50.08 -27.79 2.02
N ARG A 603 50.12 -29.12 2.02
CA ARG A 603 51.37 -29.90 2.01
C ARG A 603 51.37 -30.76 0.77
N THR A 604 52.52 -30.89 0.14
CA THR A 604 52.67 -31.67 -1.09
C THR A 604 53.86 -32.63 -1.04
N THR A 605 53.92 -33.55 -2.00
CA THR A 605 55.06 -34.44 -2.21
C THR A 605 55.75 -34.10 -3.54
N ASN A 606 57.00 -34.54 -3.69
CA ASN A 606 57.77 -34.45 -4.94
C ASN A 606 57.09 -35.14 -6.14
N ASN A 607 56.14 -36.05 -5.90
CA ASN A 607 55.45 -36.80 -6.96
C ASN A 607 54.48 -35.95 -7.82
N LEU A 608 54.24 -34.69 -7.46
CA LEU A 608 53.44 -33.75 -8.26
C LEU A 608 54.08 -33.49 -9.63
N GLN A 609 53.28 -33.45 -10.67
CA GLN A 609 53.71 -33.16 -12.04
C GLN A 609 53.22 -31.80 -12.53
N GLN A 610 53.98 -31.21 -13.44
CA GLN A 610 53.59 -29.98 -14.13
C GLN A 610 52.33 -30.25 -14.96
N GLY A 611 51.18 -29.72 -14.53
CA GLY A 611 49.87 -29.99 -15.14
C GLY A 611 48.80 -30.42 -14.12
N ASP A 612 49.22 -30.94 -12.96
CA ASP A 612 48.35 -31.35 -11.85
C ASP A 612 47.63 -30.16 -11.14
N GLY A 613 47.83 -28.93 -11.62
CA GLY A 613 47.39 -27.67 -10.98
C GLY A 613 45.94 -27.25 -11.24
N GLN A 614 45.18 -27.96 -12.06
CA GLN A 614 43.77 -27.64 -12.35
C GLN A 614 42.83 -28.44 -11.44
N GLY A 615 42.38 -27.84 -10.33
CA GLY A 615 41.31 -28.41 -9.50
C GLY A 615 41.76 -29.36 -8.37
N GLY A 616 42.83 -29.02 -7.64
CA GLY A 616 43.43 -29.88 -6.61
C GLY A 616 42.46 -30.44 -5.56
N ALA A 617 41.61 -29.60 -4.95
CA ALA A 617 40.56 -30.06 -4.06
C ALA A 617 39.31 -29.16 -4.09
N THR A 618 38.15 -29.75 -3.80
CA THR A 618 36.89 -29.05 -3.56
C THR A 618 36.56 -29.11 -2.08
N ILE A 619 36.40 -27.94 -1.46
CA ILE A 619 36.11 -27.79 -0.03
C ILE A 619 34.75 -27.15 0.13
N ARG A 620 33.90 -27.78 0.94
CA ARG A 620 32.62 -27.21 1.38
C ARG A 620 32.82 -26.48 2.69
N TYR A 621 32.27 -25.28 2.78
CA TYR A 621 32.19 -24.50 4.01
C TYR A 621 30.72 -24.40 4.42
N ASP A 622 30.43 -24.84 5.63
CA ASP A 622 29.08 -24.82 6.20
C ASP A 622 29.09 -23.89 7.42
N VAL A 623 28.08 -23.03 7.56
CA VAL A 623 27.85 -22.29 8.80
C VAL A 623 26.81 -23.03 9.64
N VAL A 624 27.14 -23.27 10.90
CA VAL A 624 26.37 -24.12 11.81
C VAL A 624 25.96 -23.31 13.02
N ASN A 625 24.71 -23.49 13.45
CA ASN A 625 24.19 -22.84 14.64
C ASN A 625 24.84 -23.41 15.91
N GLY A 626 25.49 -22.55 16.71
CA GLY A 626 26.20 -22.91 17.93
C GLY A 626 27.49 -23.73 17.74
N PRO A 627 28.30 -23.88 18.79
CA PRO A 627 29.32 -24.93 18.85
C PRO A 627 28.64 -26.28 19.10
N GLN A 628 29.08 -27.32 18.37
CA GLN A 628 28.75 -28.72 18.68
C GLN A 628 29.58 -29.25 19.84
#